data_AF-A0A937ZP69-F1
#
_entry.id   AF-A0A937ZP69-F1
#
_cell.length_a   1.000
_cell.length_b   1.000
_cell.length_c   1.000
_cell.angle_alpha   90.00
_cell.angle_beta   90.00
_cell.angle_gamma   90.00
#
_symmetry.space_group_name_H-M   'P 1'
#
loop_
_entity.id
_entity.type
_entity.pdbx_description
1 polymer ?
#
loop_
_entity_poly.entity_id
_entity_poly.type
_entity_poly.pdbx_seq_one_letter_code
_entity_poly.pdbx_strand_id
1 'polypeptide(L)' 'IVFFSHQIGSFLGGWGGGKLFDLTGSYTAMWWISIGLGLFAALCNWPIRERPVARLMPKPAA' A
#
# COMPACT_ATOMS: atom_id res chain seq x y z
N ILE A 1 0.60 -14.16 -1.05
CA ILE A 1 0.55 -13.32 0.16
C ILE A 1 0.41 -11.84 -0.22
N VAL A 2 1.32 -11.26 -1.02
CA VAL A 2 1.29 -9.84 -1.43
C VAL A 2 -0.05 -9.37 -2.01
N PHE A 3 -0.61 -10.09 -2.99
CA PHE A 3 -1.89 -9.72 -3.60
C PHE A 3 -3.05 -9.77 -2.59
N PHE A 4 -3.11 -10.83 -1.78
CA PHE A 4 -4.15 -10.99 -0.76
C PHE A 4 -4.07 -9.89 0.32
N SER A 5 -2.87 -9.58 0.83
CA SER A 5 -2.68 -8.48 1.78
C SER A 5 -3.07 -7.14 1.18
N HIS A 6 -2.82 -6.94 -0.12
CA HIS A 6 -3.24 -5.73 -0.82
C HIS A 6 -4.77 -5.61 -0.89
N GLN A 7 -5.50 -6.69 -1.21
CA GLN A 7 -6.95 -6.68 -1.24
C GLN A 7 -7.57 -6.36 0.13
N ILE A 8 -7.00 -6.91 1.20
CA ILE A 8 -7.43 -6.58 2.58
C ILE A 8 -7.21 -5.09 2.86
N GLY A 9 -6.04 -4.55 2.50
CA GLY A 9 -5.75 -3.13 2.66
C GLY A 9 -6.76 -2.24 1.93
N SER A 10 -7.07 -2.55 0.67
CA SER A 10 -8.05 -1.81 -0.14
C SER A 10 -9.47 -1.89 0.45
N PHE A 11 -9.88 -3.05 0.95
CA PHE A 11 -11.17 -3.21 1.63
C PHE A 11 -11.22 -2.36 2.91
N LEU A 12 -10.21 -2.47 3.77
CA LEU A 12 -10.17 -1.73 5.04
C LEU A 12 -10.09 -0.21 4.83
N GLY A 13 -9.36 0.24 3.81
CA GLY A 13 -9.30 1.66 3.45
C GLY A 13 -10.65 2.22 3.00
N GLY A 14 -11.33 1.52 2.08
CA GLY A 14 -12.63 1.95 1.56
C GLY A 14 -13.76 1.84 2.59
N TRP A 15 -13.92 0.67 3.22
CA TRP A 15 -14.95 0.44 4.23
C TRP A 15 -14.70 1.26 5.50
N GLY A 16 -13.46 1.32 5.98
CA GLY A 16 -13.08 2.11 7.14
C GLY A 16 -13.28 3.60 6.92
N GLY A 17 -12.95 4.12 5.73
CA GLY A 17 -13.20 5.51 5.35
C GLY A 17 -14.69 5.87 5.37
N GLY A 18 -15.54 5.01 4.79
CA GLY A 18 -17.00 5.19 4.83
C GLY A 18 -17.54 5.17 6.27
N LYS A 19 -17.14 4.19 7.07
CA LYS A 19 -17.55 4.10 8.48
C LYS A 19 -17.09 5.31 9.31
N LEU A 20 -15.88 5.81 9.06
CA LEU A 20 -15.36 7.00 9.76
C LEU A 20 -16.16 8.25 9.38
N PHE A 21 -16.55 8.36 8.12
CA PHE A 21 -17.45 9.41 7.65
C PHE A 21 -18.84 9.30 8.27
N ASP A 22 -19.43 8.11 8.33
CA ASP A 22 -20.74 7.91 8.97
C ASP A 22 -20.75 8.33 10.45
N LEU A 23 -19.63 8.12 11.15
CA LEU A 23 -19.49 8.46 12.57
C LEU A 23 -19.17 9.95 12.82
N THR A 24 -18.40 10.58 11.94
CA THR A 24 -17.85 11.93 12.18
C THR A 24 -18.44 13.01 11.27
N GLY A 25 -19.17 12.61 10.22
CA GLY A 25 -19.64 13.48 9.15
C GLY A 25 -18.54 14.10 8.28
N SER A 26 -17.28 13.66 8.42
CA SER A 26 -16.13 14.28 7.74
C SER A 26 -15.05 13.25 7.38
N TYR A 27 -14.35 13.50 6.27
CA TYR A 27 -13.19 12.71 5.86
C TYR A 27 -11.87 13.19 6.46
N THR A 28 -11.85 14.27 7.26
CA THR A 28 -10.61 14.86 7.79
C THR A 28 -9.73 13.83 8.52
N ALA A 29 -10.33 13.00 9.36
CA ALA A 29 -9.58 11.95 10.07
C ALA A 29 -9.01 10.90 9.10
N MET A 30 -9.76 10.51 8.06
CA MET A 30 -9.30 9.56 7.04
C MET A 30 -8.15 10.11 6.20
N TRP A 31 -8.17 11.41 5.91
CA TRP A 31 -7.07 12.10 5.24
C TRP A 31 -5.77 12.02 6.05
N TRP A 32 -5.83 12.32 7.36
CA TRP A 32 -4.67 12.21 8.23
C TRP A 32 -4.15 10.77 8.38
N ILE A 33 -5.05 9.78 8.44
CA ILE A 33 -4.67 8.36 8.43
C ILE A 33 -3.94 8.01 7.14
N SER A 34 -4.45 8.45 5.99
CA SER A 34 -3.85 8.21 4.68
C SER A 34 -2.45 8.83 4.56
N ILE A 35 -2.28 10.06 5.05
CA ILE A 35 -0.98 10.74 5.13
C ILE A 35 -0.02 9.93 6.01
N GLY A 36 -0.45 9.54 7.22
CA GLY A 36 0.37 8.76 8.15
C GLY A 36 0.83 7.42 7.58
N LEU A 37 -0.06 6.69 6.91
CA LEU A 37 0.26 5.42 6.23
C LEU A 37 1.24 5.62 5.07
N GLY A 38 1.10 6.70 4.29
CA GLY A 38 2.03 7.05 3.22
C GLY A 38 3.44 7.35 3.74
N LEU A 39 3.53 8.12 4.82
CA LEU A 39 4.81 8.40 5.49
C LEU A 39 5.44 7.14 6.08
N PHE A 40 4.65 6.30 6.74
CA PHE A 40 5.12 5.01 7.26
C PHE A 40 5.66 4.12 6.14
N ALA A 41 4.93 4.01 5.03
CA ALA A 41 5.39 3.26 3.86
C ALA A 41 6.70 3.83 3.32
N ALA A 42 6.83 5.15 3.18
CA ALA A 42 8.08 5.78 2.73
C ALA A 42 9.25 5.45 3.67
N LEU A 43 9.05 5.54 5.00
CA LEU A 43 10.07 5.21 6.00
C LEU A 43 10.49 3.75 5.94
N CYS A 44 9.54 2.82 5.78
CA CYS A 44 9.84 1.40 5.64
C CYS A 44 10.60 1.08 4.35
N ASN A 45 10.34 1.83 3.27
CA ASN A 45 11.01 1.63 1.98
C ASN A 45 12.34 2.38 1.87
N TRP A 46 12.55 3.45 2.64
CA TRP A 46 13.77 4.26 2.62
C TRP A 46 15.09 3.48 2.77
N PRO A 47 15.23 2.47 3.68
CA PRO A 47 16.47 1.72 3.83
C PRO A 47 16.67 0.64 2.75
N ILE A 48 15.70 0.42 1.85
CA ILE A 48 15.79 -0.63 0.83
C ILE A 48 16.85 -0.25 -0.20
N ARG A 49 17.93 -1.04 -0.26
CA ARG A 49 18.96 -0.93 -1.29
C ARG A 49 18.61 -1.90 -2.42
N GLU A 50 18.13 -1.36 -3.53
CA GLU A 50 17.85 -2.15 -4.73
C GLU A 50 19.16 -2.63 -5.35
N ARG A 51 19.36 -3.96 -5.37
CA ARG A 51 20.44 -4.58 -6.16
C ARG A 51 19.85 -4.95 -7.51
N PRO A 52 20.55 -4.69 -8.63
CA PRO A 52 20.09 -5.13 -9.94
C PRO A 52 19.83 -6.64 -9.90
N VAL A 53 18.59 -7.04 -10.16
CA VAL A 53 18.26 -8.45 -10.33
C VAL A 53 18.88 -8.89 -11.66
N ALA A 54 19.62 -10.01 -11.65
CA ALA A 54 20.17 -10.56 -12.88
C ALA A 54 19.01 -10.78 -13.87
N ARG A 55 19.06 -10.08 -15.00
CA ARG A 55 18.04 -10.22 -16.03
C ARG A 55 18.15 -11.64 -16.58
N LEU A 56 17.17 -12.48 -16.29
CA LEU A 56 17.05 -13.78 -16.94
C LEU A 56 16.93 -13.53 -18.44
N MET A 57 18.01 -13.78 -19.18
CA MET A 57 17.94 -13.77 -20.64
C MET A 57 16.98 -14.90 -21.04
N PRO A 58 15.98 -14.63 -21.91
CA PRO A 58 15.12 -15.69 -22.42
C PRO A 58 15.99 -16.76 -23.05
N LYS A 59 15.86 -18.00 -22.58
CA LYS A 59 16.50 -19.14 -23.24
C LYS A 59 15.93 -19.21 -24.66
N PRO A 60 16.74 -19.17 -25.73
CA PRO A 60 16.22 -19.27 -27.08
C PRO A 60 15.42 -20.58 -27.20
N ALA A 61 14.23 -20.48 -27.78
CA ALA A 61 13.40 -21.64 -28.07
C ALA A 61 14.16 -22.54 -29.04
N ALA A 62 14.28 -23.82 -28.69
CA ALA A 62 14.89 -24.85 -29.52
C ALA A 62 13.92 -25.33 -30.59
#